data_AF-A0A0F9D781-F1
#
_entry.id   AF-A0A0F9D781-F1
#
_cell.length_a   1.000
_cell.length_b   1.000
_cell.length_c   1.000
_cell.angle_alpha   90.00
_cell.angle_beta   90.00
_cell.angle_gamma   90.00
#
_symmetry.space_group_name_H-M   'P 1'
#
loop_
_entity.id
_entity.type
_entity.pdbx_description
1 polymer ?
#
loop_
_entity_poly.entity_id
_entity_poly.type
_entity_poly.pdbx_seq_one_letter_code
_entity_poly.pdbx_strand_id
1 'polypeptide(L)'
;SLMTHAERAERRERIAEAVRNGADPWQVCRDESVSWTTVYDACRAGGRLGKRVRKPLPPLPPLTREFNAVTVKRTCDIIALLQQGGKSLRAIGLVVGVRCQWVSQIETMALEAGLLAPRGAKASG
;
A
#
# COMPACT_ATOMS: atom_id res chain seq x y z
N SER A 1 16.34 -16.71 -12.69
CA SER A 1 16.44 -17.35 -11.36
C SER A 1 15.79 -16.44 -10.33
N LEU A 2 14.89 -16.96 -9.49
CA LEU A 2 14.24 -16.16 -8.44
C LEU A 2 15.22 -15.97 -7.28
N MET A 3 15.60 -14.72 -7.01
CA MET A 3 16.50 -14.36 -5.93
C MET A 3 15.90 -14.75 -4.57
N THR A 4 16.63 -15.53 -3.80
CA THR A 4 16.27 -15.97 -2.45
C THR A 4 16.17 -14.79 -1.48
N HIS A 5 15.59 -15.01 -0.31
CA HIS A 5 15.48 -13.98 0.72
C HIS A 5 16.86 -13.57 1.29
N ALA A 6 17.79 -14.51 1.40
CA ALA A 6 19.14 -14.27 1.90
C ALA A 6 19.94 -13.37 0.93
N GLU A 7 19.93 -13.72 -0.36
CA GLU A 7 20.59 -12.91 -1.40
C GLU A 7 20.02 -11.47 -1.45
N ARG A 8 18.70 -11.32 -1.25
CA ARG A 8 18.05 -10.00 -1.16
C ARG A 8 18.50 -9.20 0.06
N ALA A 9 18.81 -9.85 1.17
CA ALA A 9 19.31 -9.18 2.37
C ALA A 9 20.76 -8.71 2.16
N GLU A 10 21.63 -9.59 1.68
CA GLU A 10 23.04 -9.26 1.36
C GLU A 10 23.13 -8.10 0.37
N ARG A 11 22.32 -8.12 -0.68
CA ARG A 11 22.29 -7.03 -1.67
C ARG A 11 21.88 -5.68 -1.06
N ARG A 12 20.92 -5.66 -0.13
CA ARG A 12 20.51 -4.45 0.57
C ARG A 12 21.61 -3.92 1.49
N GLU A 13 22.37 -4.81 2.12
CA GLU A 13 23.50 -4.44 2.95
C GLU A 13 24.62 -3.79 2.12
N ARG A 14 24.97 -4.39 0.97
CA ARG A 14 25.92 -3.79 0.01
C ARG A 14 25.51 -2.42 -0.48
N ILE A 15 24.23 -2.24 -0.84
CA ILE A 15 23.68 -0.95 -1.25
C ILE A 15 23.83 0.08 -0.11
N ALA A 16 23.47 -0.29 1.11
CA ALA A 16 23.57 0.60 2.26
C ALA A 16 25.03 0.97 2.57
N GLU A 17 25.96 0.03 2.42
CA GLU A 17 27.39 0.22 2.64
C GLU A 17 28.04 1.06 1.53
N ALA A 18 27.71 0.85 0.25
CA ALA A 18 28.19 1.68 -0.85
C ALA A 18 27.81 3.15 -0.65
N VAL A 19 26.54 3.41 -0.31
CA VAL A 19 26.09 4.76 0.04
C VAL A 19 26.79 5.25 1.32
N ARG A 20 27.02 4.38 2.32
CA ARG A 20 27.80 4.70 3.54
C ARG A 20 29.21 5.20 3.22
N ASN A 21 29.84 4.61 2.21
CA ASN A 21 31.20 4.95 1.77
C ASN A 21 31.24 6.17 0.82
N GLY A 22 30.11 6.84 0.61
CA GLY A 22 30.04 8.10 -0.16
C GLY A 22 29.67 7.93 -1.63
N ALA A 23 29.26 6.73 -2.06
CA ALA A 23 28.76 6.53 -3.42
C ALA A 23 27.48 7.37 -3.65
N ASP A 24 27.35 7.94 -4.84
CA ASP A 24 26.15 8.64 -5.27
C ASP A 24 24.96 7.65 -5.35
N PRO A 25 23.85 7.89 -4.62
CA PRO A 25 22.70 7.00 -4.62
C PRO A 25 22.06 6.76 -6.00
N TRP A 26 22.15 7.70 -6.94
CA TRP A 26 21.63 7.50 -8.30
C TRP A 26 22.53 6.56 -9.10
N GLN A 27 23.85 6.66 -8.95
CA GLN A 27 24.78 5.70 -9.53
C GLN A 27 24.56 4.30 -8.97
N VAL A 28 24.35 4.16 -7.65
CA VAL A 28 24.03 2.86 -7.02
C VAL A 28 22.74 2.25 -7.58
N CYS A 29 21.72 3.06 -7.89
CA CYS A 29 20.50 2.56 -8.55
C CYS A 29 20.80 1.89 -9.91
N ARG A 30 21.72 2.48 -10.68
CA ARG A 30 22.12 1.95 -12.00
C ARG A 30 22.97 0.69 -11.84
N ASP A 31 24.01 0.75 -11.01
CA ASP A 31 24.96 -0.35 -10.82
C ASP A 31 24.27 -1.60 -10.26
N GLU A 32 23.38 -1.41 -9.31
CA GLU A 32 22.60 -2.50 -8.73
C GLU A 32 21.33 -2.79 -9.52
N SER A 33 20.99 -2.04 -10.59
CA SER A 33 19.73 -2.23 -11.34
C SER A 33 18.49 -2.29 -10.43
N VAL A 34 18.39 -1.33 -9.51
CA VAL A 34 17.30 -1.22 -8.54
C VAL A 34 16.62 0.15 -8.62
N SER A 35 15.37 0.20 -8.18
CA SER A 35 14.65 1.48 -8.05
C SER A 35 15.25 2.35 -6.94
N TRP A 36 15.07 3.66 -7.07
CA TRP A 36 15.38 4.64 -6.02
C TRP A 36 14.78 4.27 -4.67
N THR A 37 13.54 3.78 -4.65
CA THR A 37 12.85 3.33 -3.43
C THR A 37 13.61 2.21 -2.73
N THR A 38 14.19 1.28 -3.49
CA THR A 38 14.97 0.16 -2.94
C THR A 38 16.27 0.65 -2.30
N VAL A 39 16.97 1.59 -2.94
CA VAL A 39 18.18 2.21 -2.37
C VAL A 39 17.85 2.99 -1.11
N TYR A 40 16.76 3.77 -1.13
CA TYR A 40 16.28 4.52 0.01
C TYR A 40 15.94 3.61 1.21
N ASP A 41 15.21 2.52 0.97
CA ASP A 41 14.84 1.56 2.02
C ASP A 41 16.05 0.80 2.57
N ALA A 42 17.03 0.47 1.73
CA ALA A 42 18.30 -0.13 2.15
C ALA A 42 19.11 0.82 3.05
N CYS A 43 19.29 2.07 2.64
CA CYS A 43 19.98 3.09 3.44
C CYS A 43 19.28 3.37 4.78
N ARG A 44 17.94 3.33 4.78
CA ARG A 44 17.11 3.46 5.97
C ARG A 44 17.27 2.26 6.92
N ALA A 45 17.28 1.04 6.39
CA ALA A 45 17.51 -0.16 7.19
C ALA A 45 18.92 -0.16 7.81
N GLY A 46 19.91 0.34 7.06
CA GLY A 46 21.30 0.52 7.51
C GLY A 46 21.55 1.73 8.44
N GLY A 47 20.49 2.41 8.90
CA GLY A 47 20.57 3.44 9.94
C GLY A 47 20.91 4.87 9.47
N ARG A 48 21.03 5.14 8.17
CA ARG A 48 21.42 6.47 7.64
C ARG A 48 20.26 7.46 7.50
N LEU A 49 19.04 6.97 7.39
CA LEU A 49 17.83 7.78 7.27
C LEU A 49 16.96 7.55 8.50
N GLY A 50 16.49 8.64 9.12
CA GLY A 50 15.63 8.56 10.29
C GLY A 50 14.46 7.59 10.08
N LYS A 51 14.13 6.82 11.13
CA LYS A 51 12.91 5.99 11.12
C LYS A 51 11.74 6.89 10.74
N ARG A 52 10.93 6.47 9.77
CA ARG A 52 9.64 7.13 9.46
C ARG A 52 8.91 7.06 10.79
N VAL A 53 8.74 8.20 11.41
CA VAL A 53 7.75 8.36 12.45
C VAL A 53 6.42 8.21 11.72
N ARG A 54 5.92 6.98 11.61
CA ARG A 54 4.52 6.77 11.34
C ARG A 54 3.84 7.35 12.56
N LYS A 55 3.41 8.61 12.47
CA LYS A 55 2.50 9.20 13.45
C LYS A 55 1.38 8.16 13.58
N PRO A 56 1.20 7.53 14.75
CA PRO A 56 0.10 6.59 14.91
C PRO A 56 -1.13 7.35 14.48
N LEU A 57 -1.83 6.86 13.44
CA LEU A 57 -3.16 7.38 13.20
C LEU A 57 -3.90 7.17 14.53
N PRO A 58 -4.65 8.17 15.01
CA PRO A 58 -5.44 7.99 16.22
C PRO A 58 -6.20 6.67 16.08
N PRO A 59 -6.25 5.85 17.16
CA PRO A 59 -7.03 4.63 17.13
C PRO A 59 -8.42 4.99 16.62
N LEU A 60 -8.90 4.23 15.64
CA LEU A 60 -10.29 4.40 15.23
C LEU A 60 -11.13 4.17 16.50
N PRO A 61 -12.15 5.02 16.75
CA PRO A 61 -13.02 4.80 17.89
C PRO A 61 -13.50 3.34 17.86
N PRO A 62 -13.60 2.68 19.03
CA PRO A 62 -14.11 1.31 19.07
C PRO A 62 -15.43 1.27 18.32
N LEU A 63 -15.62 0.23 17.49
CA LEU A 63 -16.88 -0.04 16.84
C LEU A 63 -17.89 -0.42 17.94
N THR A 64 -18.39 0.56 18.67
CA THR A 64 -19.57 0.39 19.49
C THR A 64 -20.67 -0.07 18.54
N ARG A 65 -21.39 -1.11 18.96
CA ARG A 65 -22.44 -1.86 18.23
C ARG A 65 -23.63 -1.00 17.74
N GLU A 66 -23.50 0.31 17.70
CA GLU A 66 -24.38 1.14 16.93
C GLU A 66 -23.94 1.05 15.48
N PHE A 67 -24.74 0.37 14.67
CA PHE A 67 -24.78 0.52 13.22
C PHE A 67 -25.08 2.00 12.91
N ASN A 68 -24.08 2.87 13.08
CA ASN A 68 -24.24 4.31 13.00
C ASN A 68 -24.58 4.65 11.54
N ALA A 69 -25.59 5.50 11.31
CA ALA A 69 -25.99 5.93 9.98
C ALA A 69 -24.81 6.41 9.12
N VAL A 70 -23.78 6.96 9.76
CA VAL A 70 -22.51 7.34 9.12
C VAL A 70 -21.77 6.13 8.51
N THR A 71 -21.71 5.01 9.22
CA THR A 71 -21.09 3.77 8.75
C THR A 71 -21.85 3.19 7.58
N VAL A 72 -23.19 3.14 7.67
CA VAL A 72 -24.06 2.67 6.57
C VAL A 72 -23.85 3.54 5.34
N LYS A 73 -23.92 4.87 5.49
CA LYS A 73 -23.71 5.81 4.39
C LYS A 73 -22.35 5.60 3.72
N ARG A 74 -21.27 5.50 4.51
CA ARG A 74 -19.93 5.27 3.97
C ARG A 74 -19.81 3.95 3.22
N THR A 75 -20.44 2.88 3.71
CA THR A 75 -20.46 1.58 3.03
C THR A 75 -21.19 1.69 1.68
N CYS A 76 -22.35 2.36 1.64
CA CYS A 76 -23.09 2.60 0.40
C CYS A 76 -22.27 3.44 -0.60
N ASP A 77 -21.63 4.53 -0.13
CA ASP A 77 -20.78 5.38 -0.96
C ASP A 77 -19.59 4.59 -1.56
N ILE A 78 -19.00 3.69 -0.77
CA ILE A 78 -17.92 2.79 -1.23
C ILE A 78 -18.42 1.84 -2.32
N ILE A 79 -19.55 1.17 -2.10
CA ILE A 79 -20.13 0.23 -3.08
C ILE A 79 -20.43 0.95 -4.40
N ALA A 80 -21.05 2.14 -4.34
CA ALA A 80 -21.33 2.93 -5.54
C ALA A 80 -20.06 3.30 -6.32
N LEU A 81 -18.99 3.71 -5.62
CA LEU A 81 -17.71 4.02 -6.25
C LEU A 81 -17.00 2.78 -6.82
N LEU A 82 -17.18 1.61 -6.20
CA LEU A 82 -16.66 0.35 -6.71
C LEU A 82 -17.40 -0.09 -7.99
N GLN A 83 -18.73 0.07 -8.03
CA GLN A 83 -19.55 -0.21 -9.21
C GLN A 83 -19.21 0.68 -10.41
N GLN A 84 -18.94 1.97 -10.17
CA GLN A 84 -18.51 2.90 -11.21
C GLN A 84 -17.15 2.54 -11.82
N GLY A 85 -16.30 1.83 -11.06
CA GLY A 85 -14.94 1.49 -11.49
C GLY A 85 -14.02 2.71 -11.59
N GLY A 86 -12.89 2.56 -12.28
CA GLY A 86 -11.94 3.66 -12.57
C GLY A 86 -11.08 4.19 -11.41
N LYS A 87 -11.50 4.02 -10.14
CA LYS A 87 -10.73 4.47 -8.96
C LYS A 87 -10.09 3.31 -8.20
N SER A 88 -8.82 3.44 -7.84
CA SER A 88 -8.17 2.46 -6.95
C SER A 88 -8.81 2.45 -5.57
N LEU A 89 -8.71 1.35 -4.83
CA LEU A 89 -9.26 1.23 -3.46
C LEU A 89 -8.73 2.34 -2.52
N ARG A 90 -7.47 2.73 -2.71
CA ARG A 90 -6.87 3.84 -1.98
C ARG A 90 -7.55 5.17 -2.31
N ALA A 91 -7.83 5.44 -3.58
CA ALA A 91 -8.51 6.66 -4.01
C ALA A 91 -9.95 6.71 -3.46
N ILE A 92 -10.66 5.58 -3.47
CA ILE A 92 -12.01 5.46 -2.88
C ILE A 92 -11.95 5.76 -1.37
N GLY A 93 -10.98 5.18 -0.66
CA GLY A 93 -10.80 5.44 0.77
C GLY A 93 -10.54 6.91 1.09
N LEU A 94 -9.76 7.61 0.27
CA LEU A 94 -9.53 9.06 0.43
C LEU A 94 -10.81 9.87 0.22
N VAL A 95 -11.61 9.55 -0.80
CA VAL A 95 -12.88 10.25 -1.10
C VAL A 95 -13.89 10.08 0.02
N VAL A 96 -14.03 8.87 0.56
CA VAL A 96 -15.03 8.54 1.59
C VAL A 96 -14.52 8.86 3.02
N GLY A 97 -13.22 9.11 3.19
CA GLY A 97 -12.61 9.42 4.47
C GLY A 97 -12.37 8.17 5.34
N VAL A 98 -11.99 7.05 4.73
CA VAL A 98 -11.78 5.76 5.39
C VAL A 98 -10.44 5.12 5.00
N ARG A 99 -9.99 4.14 5.78
CA ARG A 99 -8.74 3.41 5.46
C ARG A 99 -8.96 2.49 4.25
N CYS A 100 -7.95 2.37 3.40
CA CYS A 100 -7.96 1.48 2.23
C CYS A 100 -8.27 0.01 2.58
N GLN A 101 -7.82 -0.46 3.75
CA GLN A 101 -8.12 -1.81 4.23
C GLN A 101 -9.63 -2.02 4.42
N TRP A 102 -10.36 -0.99 4.87
CA TRP A 102 -11.79 -1.06 5.07
C TRP A 102 -12.53 -1.14 3.73
N VAL A 103 -12.07 -0.38 2.72
CA VAL A 103 -12.58 -0.48 1.34
C VAL A 103 -12.38 -1.88 0.78
N SER A 104 -11.20 -2.48 1.00
CA SER A 104 -10.91 -3.85 0.56
C SER A 104 -11.81 -4.88 1.23
N GLN A 105 -12.07 -4.75 2.53
CA GLN A 105 -12.99 -5.65 3.26
C GLN A 105 -14.42 -5.54 2.71
N ILE A 106 -14.90 -4.32 2.49
CA ILE A 106 -16.23 -4.08 1.91
C ILE A 106 -16.32 -4.65 0.49
N GLU A 107 -15.28 -4.48 -0.33
CA GLU A 107 -15.22 -5.06 -1.68
C GLU A 107 -15.31 -6.58 -1.63
N THR A 108 -14.55 -7.25 -0.76
CA THR A 108 -14.62 -8.70 -0.58
C THR A 108 -16.03 -9.15 -0.18
N MET A 109 -16.63 -8.52 0.83
CA MET A 109 -17.98 -8.86 1.28
C MET A 109 -19.03 -8.62 0.19
N ALA A 110 -18.89 -7.54 -0.57
CA ALA A 110 -19.81 -7.21 -1.65
C ALA A 110 -19.67 -8.15 -2.86
N LEU A 111 -18.47 -8.66 -3.14
CA LEU A 111 -18.25 -9.72 -4.12
C LEU A 111 -18.88 -11.05 -3.68
N GLU A 112 -18.68 -11.45 -2.41
CA GLU A 112 -19.29 -12.65 -1.83
C GLU A 112 -20.83 -12.56 -1.83
N ALA A 113 -21.39 -11.37 -1.63
CA ALA A 113 -22.83 -11.11 -1.69
C ALA A 113 -23.38 -10.93 -3.12
N GLY A 114 -22.54 -10.98 -4.16
CA GLY A 114 -22.98 -10.79 -5.56
C GLY A 114 -23.40 -9.36 -5.92
N LEU A 115 -23.02 -8.37 -5.11
CA LEU A 115 -23.35 -6.95 -5.31
C LEU A 115 -22.37 -6.23 -6.26
N LEU A 116 -21.20 -6.83 -6.51
CA LEU A 116 -20.15 -6.33 -7.38
C LEU A 116 -19.68 -7.40 -8.36
N ALA A 117 -19.20 -6.97 -9.52
CA ALA A 117 -18.42 -7.81 -10.41
C ALA A 117 -16.93 -7.74 -10.05
N PRO A 118 -16.16 -8.83 -10.20
CA PRO A 118 -14.72 -8.81 -9.97
C PRO A 118 -14.03 -7.77 -10.86
N ARG A 119 -13.24 -6.90 -10.23
CA ARG A 119 -12.45 -5.91 -10.97
C ARG A 119 -11.33 -6.63 -11.72
N GLY A 120 -11.32 -6.51 -13.05
CA GLY A 120 -10.27 -7.09 -13.89
C GLY A 120 -10.71 -8.22 -14.83
N ALA A 121 -12.00 -8.53 -14.95
CA ALA A 121 -12.48 -9.18 -16.17
C ALA A 121 -12.29 -8.18 -17.32
N LYS A 122 -11.25 -8.38 -18.14
CA LYS A 122 -11.14 -7.67 -19.42
C LYS A 122 -12.47 -7.89 -20.14
N ALA A 123 -13.17 -6.81 -20.44
CA ALA A 123 -14.14 -6.83 -21.52
C ALA A 123 -13.35 -7.20 -22.78
N SER A 124 -13.40 -8.48 -23.16
CA SER A 124 -13.00 -8.95 -24.47
C SER A 124 -14.07 -8.49 -25.45
N GLY A 125 -13.91 -7.24 -25.92
CA GLY A 125 -14.48 -6.75 -27.17
C GLY A 125 -13.44 -6.85 -28.27
#